data_AF-A0A970PG17-F1
#
_entry.id   AF-A0A970PG17-F1
#
_cell.length_a   1.000
_cell.length_b   1.000
_cell.length_c   1.000
_cell.angle_alpha   90.00
_cell.angle_beta   90.00
_cell.angle_gamma   90.00
#
_symmetry.space_group_name_H-M   'P 1'
#
loop_
_entity.id
_entity.type
_entity.pdbx_description
1 polymer ?
#
loop_
_entity_poly.entity_id
_entity_poly.type
_entity_poly.pdbx_seq_one_letter_code
_entity_poly.pdbx_strand_id
1 'polypeptide(L)'
;MSLFMLTSNTSLQLSSLTIFGITLGIVNISILIPFVFVMNNTEKFYSVLLSNALINLFMLIEILYFGDKLTRSGVYIVSFSILLTALLSTIFFKKSSLMNCSKELIEAPKITPRIYLTLLNNCAIAILCKGIGKGILNIRAQNHVDVHLWYYVGGLIGCILYFALNALYRRAFIWLNNVTFSTIAMGLICNAFVDDISQMLIVFAILLGIGGTIGMINMYYILAVVGKKYNSMYYVKLSIFLIGLCGGVSGVVIGNVISSVDTARLSTITSIVASAFLLMFLILSPSLVKAQQYNDWVRDAGSTEIDNRQKDVFAGYHLSKRELEVCKLLLEGYTLRQISGILSIAYSTVNTYCTSAYRKLDINSRAELMILFKDYIKE
;
A
#
# COMPACT_ATOMS: atom_id res chain seq x y z
N MET A 1 12.88 -21.93 15.52
CA MET A 1 14.05 -22.12 14.65
C MET A 1 15.12 -23.02 15.28
N SER A 2 15.55 -22.78 16.52
CA SER A 2 16.48 -23.70 17.23
C SER A 2 15.93 -25.14 17.30
N LEU A 3 14.67 -25.31 17.70
CA LEU A 3 14.01 -26.62 17.73
C LEU A 3 13.96 -27.30 16.35
N PHE A 4 13.75 -26.53 15.28
CA PHE A 4 13.75 -27.03 13.91
C PHE A 4 15.10 -27.61 13.52
N MET A 5 16.19 -26.91 13.87
CA MET A 5 17.56 -27.31 13.52
C MET A 5 18.09 -28.45 14.38
N LEU A 6 17.62 -28.59 15.63
CA LEU A 6 18.13 -29.55 16.61
C LEU A 6 17.39 -30.89 16.63
N THR A 7 16.19 -30.97 16.04
CA THR A 7 15.36 -32.18 16.09
C THR A 7 15.31 -32.87 14.75
N SER A 8 15.44 -34.21 14.76
CA SER A 8 15.32 -35.06 13.56
C SER A 8 13.90 -35.58 13.32
N ASN A 9 12.99 -35.35 14.27
CA ASN A 9 11.60 -35.82 14.18
C ASN A 9 10.77 -34.84 13.31
N THR A 10 10.23 -35.35 12.21
CA THR A 10 9.47 -34.59 11.22
C THR A 10 8.24 -33.88 11.80
N SER A 11 7.56 -34.51 12.77
CA SER A 11 6.39 -33.91 13.44
C SER A 11 6.77 -32.72 14.32
N LEU A 12 7.91 -32.79 15.01
CA LEU A 12 8.47 -31.68 15.80
C LEU A 12 9.04 -30.56 14.92
N GLN A 13 9.62 -30.91 13.77
CA GLN A 13 10.04 -29.91 12.78
C GLN A 13 8.83 -29.16 12.22
N LEU A 14 7.75 -29.85 11.84
CA LEU A 14 6.53 -29.24 11.33
C LEU A 14 5.90 -28.30 12.37
N SER A 15 5.77 -28.74 13.63
CA SER A 15 5.21 -27.90 14.69
C SER A 15 6.08 -26.68 14.98
N SER A 16 7.41 -26.81 14.90
CA SER A 16 8.31 -25.67 15.07
C SER A 16 8.21 -24.66 13.92
N LEU A 17 7.96 -25.12 12.69
CA LEU A 17 7.72 -24.27 11.51
C LEU A 17 6.39 -23.53 11.61
N THR A 18 5.32 -24.20 12.07
CA THR A 18 4.01 -23.55 12.24
C THR A 18 4.07 -22.47 13.31
N ILE A 19 4.69 -22.75 14.47
CA ILE A 19 4.90 -21.76 15.52
C ILE A 19 5.74 -20.57 15.01
N PHE A 20 6.80 -20.85 14.24
CA PHE A 20 7.62 -19.80 13.64
C PHE A 20 6.82 -18.92 12.66
N GLY A 21 5.99 -19.52 11.80
CA GLY A 21 5.10 -18.78 10.91
C GLY A 21 4.09 -17.91 11.65
N ILE A 22 3.45 -18.44 12.71
CA ILE A 22 2.50 -17.70 13.54
C ILE A 22 3.18 -16.51 14.22
N THR A 23 4.36 -16.72 14.80
CA THR A 23 5.10 -15.65 15.50
C THR A 23 5.54 -14.54 14.54
N LEU A 24 6.05 -14.88 13.34
CA LEU A 24 6.33 -13.89 12.30
C LEU A 24 5.07 -13.12 11.87
N GLY A 25 3.94 -13.82 11.73
CA GLY A 25 2.65 -13.19 11.41
C GLY A 25 2.21 -12.17 12.46
N ILE A 26 2.33 -12.51 13.74
CA ILE A 26 1.99 -11.61 14.86
C ILE A 26 2.86 -10.35 14.82
N VAL A 27 4.18 -10.51 14.62
CA VAL A 27 5.11 -9.38 14.51
C VAL A 27 4.77 -8.50 13.30
N ASN A 28 4.44 -9.10 12.16
CA ASN A 28 4.11 -8.32 10.97
C ASN A 28 2.80 -7.52 11.16
N ILE A 29 1.79 -8.12 11.79
CA ILE A 29 0.52 -7.44 12.10
C ILE A 29 0.74 -6.30 13.11
N SER A 30 1.57 -6.50 14.14
CA SER A 30 1.82 -5.47 15.15
C SER A 30 2.54 -4.24 14.59
N ILE A 31 3.32 -4.39 13.51
CA ILE A 31 3.92 -3.27 12.76
C ILE A 31 2.92 -2.65 11.79
N LEU A 32 2.14 -3.48 11.09
CA LEU A 32 1.23 -3.03 10.05
C LEU A 32 0.08 -2.17 10.59
N ILE A 33 -0.49 -2.48 11.76
CA ILE A 33 -1.63 -1.74 12.30
C ILE A 33 -1.27 -0.27 12.64
N PRO A 34 -0.19 0.02 13.40
CA PRO A 34 0.29 1.39 13.58
C PRO A 34 0.67 2.07 12.26
N PHE A 35 1.31 1.34 11.34
CA PHE A 35 1.64 1.85 10.01
C PHE A 35 0.39 2.32 9.25
N VAL A 36 -0.72 1.58 9.33
CA VAL A 36 -1.98 1.99 8.68
C VAL A 36 -2.63 3.16 9.41
N PHE A 37 -2.91 3.02 10.71
CA PHE A 37 -3.84 3.92 11.42
C PHE A 37 -3.16 5.09 12.13
N VAL A 38 -1.92 4.95 12.57
CA VAL A 38 -1.21 5.99 13.33
C VAL A 38 -0.46 6.92 12.36
N MET A 39 0.36 6.36 11.47
CA MET A 39 1.24 7.15 10.61
C MET A 39 0.49 8.08 9.66
N ASN A 40 1.05 9.26 9.39
CA ASN A 40 0.59 10.16 8.31
C ASN A 40 1.07 9.66 6.93
N ASN A 41 0.69 10.33 5.83
CA ASN A 41 1.01 9.83 4.49
C ASN A 41 2.51 9.94 4.17
N THR A 42 3.18 10.99 4.65
CA THR A 42 4.63 11.14 4.49
C THR A 42 5.40 10.05 5.22
N GLU A 43 5.02 9.74 6.45
CA GLU A 43 5.61 8.65 7.25
C GLU A 43 5.35 7.30 6.59
N LYS A 44 4.14 7.07 6.07
CA LYS A 44 3.82 5.85 5.32
C LYS A 44 4.71 5.69 4.09
N PHE A 45 4.85 6.75 3.31
CA PHE A 45 5.67 6.78 2.11
C PHE A 45 7.12 6.40 2.43
N TYR A 46 7.75 7.11 3.37
CA TYR A 46 9.15 6.87 3.73
C TYR A 46 9.33 5.51 4.40
N SER A 47 8.39 5.06 5.23
CA SER A 47 8.44 3.75 5.88
C SER A 47 8.51 2.61 4.88
N VAL A 48 7.64 2.60 3.86
CA VAL A 48 7.63 1.52 2.84
C VAL A 48 8.81 1.63 1.88
N LEU A 49 9.19 2.85 1.47
CA LEU A 49 10.33 3.08 0.60
C LEU A 49 11.64 2.64 1.26
N LEU A 50 11.89 3.10 2.49
CA LEU A 50 13.13 2.82 3.22
C LEU A 50 13.22 1.34 3.62
N SER A 51 12.11 0.73 4.04
CA SER A 51 12.11 -0.71 4.35
C SER A 51 12.44 -1.56 3.12
N ASN A 52 11.91 -1.25 1.94
CA ASN A 52 12.27 -1.96 0.71
C ASN A 52 13.72 -1.68 0.27
N ALA A 53 14.21 -0.44 0.41
CA ALA A 53 15.60 -0.11 0.12
C ALA A 53 16.56 -0.91 1.04
N LEU A 54 16.27 -0.96 2.34
CA LEU A 54 17.04 -1.73 3.32
C LEU A 54 17.02 -3.23 3.03
N ILE A 55 15.87 -3.79 2.66
CA ILE A 55 15.77 -5.21 2.28
C ILE A 55 16.67 -5.50 1.07
N ASN A 56 16.59 -4.71 0.01
CA ASN A 56 17.41 -4.94 -1.18
C ASN A 56 18.90 -4.76 -0.89
N LEU A 57 19.27 -3.75 -0.10
CA LEU A 57 20.65 -3.49 0.30
C LEU A 57 21.21 -4.62 1.17
N PHE A 58 20.44 -5.11 2.14
CA PHE A 58 20.83 -6.24 2.98
C PHE A 58 21.04 -7.52 2.17
N MET A 59 20.11 -7.86 1.27
CA MET A 59 20.24 -9.02 0.39
C MET A 59 21.46 -8.91 -0.55
N LEU A 60 21.77 -7.70 -1.02
CA LEU A 60 22.93 -7.48 -1.89
C LEU A 60 24.25 -7.59 -1.11
N ILE A 61 24.32 -7.05 0.11
CA ILE A 61 25.46 -7.27 1.02
C ILE A 61 25.62 -8.76 1.29
N GLU A 62 24.53 -9.49 1.53
CA GLU A 62 24.58 -10.92 1.78
C GLU A 62 25.19 -11.68 0.60
N ILE A 63 24.76 -11.38 -0.62
CA ILE A 63 25.30 -12.02 -1.83
C ILE A 63 26.78 -11.66 -2.06
N LEU A 64 27.16 -10.39 -1.90
CA LEU A 64 28.52 -9.92 -2.20
C LEU A 64 29.56 -10.30 -1.13
N TYR A 65 29.20 -10.29 0.15
CA TYR A 65 30.14 -10.47 1.27
C TYR A 65 30.05 -11.84 1.93
N PHE A 66 28.86 -12.45 2.00
CA PHE A 66 28.66 -13.70 2.75
C PHE A 66 28.70 -14.96 1.88
N GLY A 67 28.82 -14.83 0.55
CA GLY A 67 28.89 -15.95 -0.40
C GLY A 67 30.05 -16.93 -0.16
N ASP A 68 31.19 -16.48 0.40
CA ASP A 68 32.38 -17.33 0.60
C ASP A 68 33.12 -17.17 1.95
N LYS A 69 32.87 -16.10 2.73
CA LYS A 69 33.80 -15.67 3.80
C LYS A 69 33.28 -15.73 5.25
N LEU A 70 32.02 -16.08 5.49
CA LEU A 70 31.50 -16.16 6.86
C LEU A 70 31.08 -17.59 7.19
N THR A 71 31.73 -18.16 8.21
CA THR A 71 31.27 -19.40 8.82
C THR A 71 29.80 -19.23 9.25
N ARG A 72 29.01 -20.31 9.15
CA ARG A 72 27.58 -20.36 9.54
C ARG A 72 27.27 -19.64 10.87
N SER A 73 28.23 -19.65 11.81
CA SER A 73 28.21 -18.93 13.08
C SER A 73 28.12 -17.39 12.98
N GLY A 74 28.79 -16.75 12.04
CA GLY A 74 28.81 -15.29 11.92
C GLY A 74 27.46 -14.70 11.50
N VAL A 75 26.72 -15.40 10.64
CA VAL A 75 25.38 -14.97 10.18
C VAL A 75 24.40 -14.97 11.36
N TYR A 76 24.51 -15.95 12.25
CA TYR A 76 23.70 -16.01 13.47
C TYR A 76 24.04 -14.88 14.45
N ILE A 77 25.32 -14.53 14.59
CA ILE A 77 25.76 -13.43 15.45
C ILE A 77 25.18 -12.10 14.93
N VAL A 78 25.32 -11.82 13.64
CA VAL A 78 24.77 -10.60 13.03
C VAL A 78 23.25 -10.54 13.16
N SER A 79 22.55 -11.64 12.87
CA SER A 79 21.10 -11.73 13.02
C SER A 79 20.66 -11.50 14.47
N PHE A 80 21.39 -12.06 15.44
CA PHE A 80 21.12 -11.88 16.86
C PHE A 80 21.39 -10.44 17.30
N SER A 81 22.47 -9.81 16.82
CA SER A 81 22.76 -8.41 17.07
C SER A 81 21.65 -7.49 16.56
N ILE A 82 21.17 -7.70 15.33
CA ILE A 82 20.04 -6.95 14.76
C ILE A 82 18.80 -7.10 15.64
N LEU A 83 18.48 -8.33 16.04
CA LEU A 83 17.32 -8.64 16.87
C LEU A 83 17.44 -8.03 18.27
N LEU A 84 18.63 -8.02 18.86
CA LEU A 84 18.92 -7.37 20.14
C LEU A 84 18.76 -5.86 20.04
N THR A 85 19.27 -5.20 18.99
CA THR A 85 19.04 -3.76 18.77
C THR A 85 17.56 -3.42 18.58
N ALA A 86 16.81 -4.25 17.86
CA ALA A 86 15.36 -4.09 17.71
C ALA A 86 14.60 -4.28 19.05
N LEU A 87 15.05 -5.23 19.87
CA LEU A 87 14.50 -5.46 21.19
C LEU A 87 14.81 -4.31 22.16
N LEU A 88 16.04 -3.80 22.14
CA LEU A 88 16.45 -2.65 22.95
C LEU A 88 15.65 -1.40 22.56
N SER A 89 15.48 -1.12 21.27
CA SER A 89 14.70 0.04 20.82
C SER A 89 13.22 -0.04 21.17
N THR A 90 12.64 -1.24 21.26
CA THR A 90 11.27 -1.45 21.76
C THR A 90 11.15 -1.33 23.27
N ILE A 91 12.13 -1.82 24.04
CA ILE A 91 12.15 -1.71 25.51
C ILE A 91 12.34 -0.26 25.97
N PHE A 92 13.22 0.50 25.31
CA PHE A 92 13.45 1.91 25.63
C PHE A 92 12.41 2.85 25.02
N PHE A 93 11.36 2.32 24.39
CA PHE A 93 10.28 3.13 23.81
C PHE A 93 9.47 3.81 24.92
N LYS A 94 9.65 5.13 25.06
CA LYS A 94 9.07 5.91 26.15
C LYS A 94 7.56 6.05 25.95
N LYS A 95 6.76 5.65 26.95
CA LYS A 95 5.29 5.78 26.94
C LYS A 95 4.80 7.22 26.73
N SER A 96 5.59 8.22 27.12
CA SER A 96 5.30 9.64 26.88
C SER A 96 5.33 10.06 25.41
N SER A 97 5.86 9.20 24.52
CA SER A 97 5.88 9.40 23.06
C SER A 97 4.60 8.91 22.39
N LEU A 98 3.73 8.18 23.11
CA LEU A 98 2.38 7.88 22.61
C LEU A 98 1.58 9.18 22.61
N MET A 99 1.24 9.64 21.41
CA MET A 99 0.31 10.74 21.22
C MET A 99 -1.03 10.37 21.88
N ASN A 100 -1.55 11.22 22.77
CA ASN A 100 -2.89 11.05 23.31
C ASN A 100 -3.87 11.17 22.14
N CYS A 101 -4.36 10.03 21.66
CA CYS A 101 -5.37 9.98 20.62
C CYS A 101 -6.66 10.54 21.22
N SER A 102 -6.93 11.82 20.98
CA SER A 102 -8.21 12.42 21.30
C SER A 102 -9.30 11.60 20.61
N LYS A 103 -10.26 11.11 21.39
CA LYS A 103 -11.46 10.39 20.93
C LYS A 103 -12.40 11.31 20.14
N GLU A 104 -11.89 12.07 19.18
CA GLU A 104 -12.77 12.65 18.17
C GLU A 104 -13.20 11.49 17.27
N LEU A 105 -14.49 11.19 17.25
CA LEU A 105 -15.07 10.32 16.24
C LEU A 105 -14.79 10.98 14.89
N ILE A 106 -13.74 10.54 14.23
CA ILE A 106 -13.51 10.88 12.83
C ILE A 106 -14.63 10.17 12.06
N GLU A 107 -15.62 10.94 11.59
CA GLU A 107 -16.64 10.42 10.66
C GLU A 107 -15.92 9.92 9.41
N ALA A 108 -15.72 8.60 9.35
CA ALA A 108 -15.10 7.97 8.19
C ALA A 108 -16.16 7.76 7.10
N PRO A 109 -15.84 8.04 5.82
CA PRO A 109 -16.75 7.77 4.72
C PRO A 109 -17.08 6.28 4.65
N LYS A 110 -18.26 5.95 4.09
CA LYS A 110 -18.65 4.55 3.87
C LYS A 110 -17.85 3.96 2.72
N ILE A 111 -17.45 2.69 2.87
CA ILE A 111 -16.77 1.95 1.81
C ILE A 111 -17.78 1.62 0.70
N THR A 112 -17.52 2.11 -0.51
CA THR A 112 -18.21 1.69 -1.73
C THR A 112 -17.56 0.44 -2.33
N PRO A 113 -18.30 -0.39 -3.11
CA PRO A 113 -17.76 -1.57 -3.77
C PRO A 113 -16.53 -1.30 -4.67
N ARG A 114 -16.44 -0.10 -5.24
CA ARG A 114 -15.32 0.32 -6.12
C ARG A 114 -13.97 0.36 -5.40
N ILE A 115 -13.96 0.55 -4.07
CA ILE A 115 -12.72 0.55 -3.29
C ILE A 115 -12.09 -0.85 -3.31
N TYR A 116 -12.89 -1.92 -3.38
CA TYR A 116 -12.37 -3.29 -3.47
C TYR A 116 -11.63 -3.56 -4.79
N LEU A 117 -11.72 -2.68 -5.78
CA LEU A 117 -10.86 -2.72 -6.97
C LEU A 117 -9.37 -2.54 -6.62
N THR A 118 -9.06 -1.81 -5.54
CA THR A 118 -7.67 -1.68 -5.04
C THR A 118 -7.12 -3.01 -4.55
N LEU A 119 -7.96 -3.88 -3.97
CA LEU A 119 -7.58 -5.22 -3.55
C LEU A 119 -7.24 -6.10 -4.75
N LEU A 120 -8.04 -6.02 -5.81
CA LEU A 120 -7.78 -6.77 -7.04
C LEU A 120 -6.42 -6.38 -7.64
N ASN A 121 -6.10 -5.08 -7.67
CA ASN A 121 -4.79 -4.60 -8.09
C ASN A 121 -3.66 -5.14 -7.18
N ASN A 122 -3.85 -5.11 -5.86
CA ASN A 122 -2.88 -5.63 -4.90
C ASN A 122 -2.65 -7.14 -5.07
N CYS A 123 -3.70 -7.92 -5.33
CA CYS A 123 -3.59 -9.34 -5.61
C CYS A 123 -2.82 -9.61 -6.90
N ALA A 124 -3.09 -8.83 -7.96
CA ALA A 124 -2.36 -8.96 -9.22
C ALA A 124 -0.86 -8.71 -9.02
N ILE A 125 -0.49 -7.65 -8.30
CA ILE A 125 0.91 -7.36 -7.93
C ILE A 125 1.51 -8.51 -7.11
N ALA A 126 0.80 -9.03 -6.11
CA ALA A 126 1.28 -10.12 -5.26
C ALA A 126 1.53 -11.41 -6.06
N ILE A 127 0.59 -11.81 -6.92
CA ILE A 127 0.70 -12.99 -7.77
C ILE A 127 1.85 -12.84 -8.76
N LEU A 128 1.93 -11.71 -9.45
CA LEU A 128 2.84 -11.52 -10.59
C LEU A 128 4.27 -11.24 -10.12
N CYS A 129 4.45 -10.45 -9.05
CA CYS A 129 5.78 -10.09 -8.55
C CYS A 129 6.36 -11.17 -7.63
N LYS A 130 5.63 -11.52 -6.56
CA LYS A 130 6.15 -12.39 -5.48
C LYS A 130 5.87 -13.86 -5.74
N GLY A 131 4.77 -14.17 -6.40
CA GLY A 131 4.45 -15.53 -6.84
C GLY A 131 5.23 -15.92 -8.09
N ILE A 132 4.63 -15.67 -9.26
CA ILE A 132 5.11 -16.07 -10.58
C ILE A 132 6.52 -15.55 -10.87
N GLY A 133 6.73 -14.23 -10.81
CA GLY A 133 7.99 -13.61 -11.19
C GLY A 133 9.16 -14.11 -10.36
N LYS A 134 9.03 -14.12 -9.03
CA LYS A 134 10.08 -14.63 -8.13
C LYS A 134 10.28 -16.14 -8.27
N GLY A 135 9.21 -16.90 -8.52
CA GLY A 135 9.28 -18.32 -8.86
C GLY A 135 10.18 -18.54 -10.09
N ILE A 136 9.88 -17.85 -11.19
CA ILE A 136 10.65 -17.91 -12.44
C ILE A 136 12.12 -17.50 -12.23
N LEU A 137 12.36 -16.42 -11.48
CA LEU A 137 13.70 -15.95 -11.15
C LEU A 137 14.52 -17.04 -10.45
N ASN A 138 13.93 -17.71 -9.47
CA ASN A 138 14.61 -18.78 -8.73
C ASN A 138 14.96 -19.98 -9.62
N ILE A 139 14.13 -20.31 -10.62
CA ILE A 139 14.45 -21.37 -11.60
C ILE A 139 15.70 -20.99 -12.37
N ARG A 140 15.73 -19.79 -12.95
CA ARG A 140 16.87 -19.35 -13.75
C ARG A 140 18.14 -19.21 -12.90
N ALA A 141 18.00 -18.86 -11.63
CA ALA A 141 19.10 -18.78 -10.68
C ALA A 141 19.72 -20.15 -10.32
N GLN A 142 19.00 -21.27 -10.46
CA GLN A 142 19.60 -22.60 -10.28
C GLN A 142 20.69 -22.88 -11.32
N ASN A 143 20.53 -22.32 -12.53
CA ASN A 143 21.46 -22.54 -13.63
C ASN A 143 22.48 -21.39 -13.79
N HIS A 144 22.27 -20.26 -13.12
CA HIS A 144 23.09 -19.05 -13.26
C HIS A 144 23.27 -18.32 -11.92
N VAL A 145 24.51 -18.21 -11.45
CA VAL A 145 24.86 -17.75 -10.10
C VAL A 145 24.52 -16.27 -9.85
N ASP A 146 24.56 -15.41 -10.87
CA ASP A 146 24.50 -13.94 -10.68
C ASP A 146 23.10 -13.33 -10.84
N VAL A 147 22.07 -14.13 -11.13
CA VAL A 147 20.72 -13.63 -11.43
C VAL A 147 20.10 -12.89 -10.24
N HIS A 148 20.35 -13.39 -9.02
CA HIS A 148 19.86 -12.75 -7.80
C HIS A 148 20.50 -11.39 -7.55
N LEU A 149 21.78 -11.23 -7.86
CA LEU A 149 22.49 -9.95 -7.70
C LEU A 149 21.80 -8.87 -8.54
N TRP A 150 21.56 -9.15 -9.83
CA TRP A 150 20.92 -8.20 -10.74
C TRP A 150 19.46 -7.89 -10.38
N TYR A 151 18.74 -8.85 -9.81
CA TYR A 151 17.40 -8.61 -9.27
C TYR A 151 17.40 -7.59 -8.12
N TYR A 152 18.31 -7.72 -7.15
CA TYR A 152 18.38 -6.77 -6.03
C TYR A 152 18.94 -5.40 -6.43
N VAL A 153 19.86 -5.35 -7.41
CA VAL A 153 20.28 -4.10 -8.06
C VAL A 153 19.08 -3.40 -8.71
N GLY A 154 18.29 -4.14 -9.49
CA GLY A 154 17.03 -3.64 -10.04
C GLY A 154 16.07 -3.13 -8.97
N GLY A 155 16.02 -3.79 -7.80
CA GLY A 155 15.22 -3.36 -6.67
C GLY A 155 15.62 -1.99 -6.09
N LEU A 156 16.92 -1.71 -5.99
CA LEU A 156 17.42 -0.40 -5.57
C LEU A 156 17.12 0.69 -6.61
N ILE A 157 17.28 0.37 -7.90
CA ILE A 157 16.87 1.27 -9.00
C ILE A 157 15.38 1.57 -8.91
N GLY A 158 14.55 0.57 -8.62
CA GLY A 158 13.11 0.73 -8.41
C GLY A 158 12.78 1.67 -7.25
N CYS A 159 13.54 1.63 -6.14
CA CYS A 159 13.37 2.58 -5.03
C CYS A 159 13.69 4.03 -5.46
N ILE A 160 14.79 4.23 -6.20
CA ILE A 160 15.17 5.55 -6.72
C ILE A 160 14.12 6.09 -7.69
N LEU A 161 13.65 5.26 -8.63
CA LEU A 161 12.60 5.61 -9.57
C LEU A 161 11.27 5.92 -8.86
N TYR A 162 10.90 5.14 -7.85
CA TYR A 162 9.71 5.40 -7.04
C TYR A 162 9.77 6.77 -6.37
N PHE A 163 10.92 7.11 -5.76
CA PHE A 163 11.13 8.41 -5.15
C PHE A 163 11.08 9.55 -6.18
N ALA A 164 11.80 9.42 -7.29
CA ALA A 164 11.82 10.42 -8.36
C ALA A 164 10.44 10.68 -8.95
N LEU A 165 9.67 9.63 -9.23
CA LEU A 165 8.31 9.77 -9.79
C LEU A 165 7.35 10.46 -8.80
N ASN A 166 7.44 10.17 -7.50
CA ASN A 166 6.64 10.86 -6.48
C ASN A 166 7.08 12.30 -6.26
N ALA A 167 8.36 12.64 -6.48
CA ALA A 167 8.85 14.01 -6.43
C ALA A 167 8.37 14.85 -7.64
N LEU A 168 8.24 14.22 -8.81
CA LEU A 168 7.83 14.90 -10.05
C LEU A 168 6.31 15.00 -10.22
N TYR A 169 5.55 14.02 -9.73
CA TYR A 169 4.10 13.93 -9.97
C TYR A 169 3.29 13.83 -8.67
N ARG A 170 2.36 14.77 -8.47
CA ARG A 170 1.46 14.80 -7.30
C ARG A 170 0.53 13.58 -7.17
N ARG A 171 0.31 12.83 -8.26
CA ARG A 171 -0.49 11.58 -8.30
C ARG A 171 0.31 10.44 -8.92
N ALA A 172 1.56 10.30 -8.50
CA ALA A 172 2.46 9.30 -9.06
C ALA A 172 1.95 7.86 -8.90
N PHE A 173 1.16 7.53 -7.87
CA PHE A 173 0.69 6.14 -7.63
C PHE A 173 -0.02 5.49 -8.84
N ILE A 174 -0.69 6.29 -9.69
CA ILE A 174 -1.33 5.81 -10.93
C ILE A 174 -0.25 5.40 -11.94
N TRP A 175 0.70 6.30 -12.18
CA TRP A 175 1.84 6.05 -13.08
C TRP A 175 2.69 4.89 -12.58
N LEU A 176 2.88 4.78 -11.27
CA LEU A 176 3.66 3.73 -10.63
C LEU A 176 3.04 2.36 -10.87
N ASN A 177 1.72 2.19 -10.81
CA ASN A 177 1.07 0.93 -11.21
C ASN A 177 1.37 0.57 -12.68
N ASN A 178 1.28 1.54 -13.60
CA ASN A 178 1.58 1.27 -15.01
C ASN A 178 3.06 0.92 -15.24
N VAL A 179 3.97 1.64 -14.56
CA VAL A 179 5.41 1.34 -14.60
C VAL A 179 5.65 -0.08 -14.09
N THR A 180 4.97 -0.52 -13.03
CA THR A 180 5.14 -1.89 -12.49
C THR A 180 4.71 -2.95 -13.48
N PHE A 181 3.50 -2.86 -14.03
CA PHE A 181 3.03 -3.85 -14.99
C PHE A 181 3.85 -3.85 -16.28
N SER A 182 4.27 -2.67 -16.76
CA SER A 182 5.11 -2.55 -17.96
C SER A 182 6.50 -3.15 -17.78
N THR A 183 7.19 -2.82 -16.68
CA THR A 183 8.53 -3.35 -16.40
C THR A 183 8.51 -4.87 -16.17
N ILE A 184 7.51 -5.40 -15.46
CA ILE A 184 7.39 -6.84 -15.24
C ILE A 184 7.04 -7.56 -16.54
N ALA A 185 6.10 -7.03 -17.34
CA ALA A 185 5.76 -7.63 -18.62
C ALA A 185 6.97 -7.68 -19.54
N MET A 186 7.72 -6.58 -19.65
CA MET A 186 8.94 -6.53 -20.44
C MET A 186 9.99 -7.52 -19.91
N GLY A 187 10.18 -7.59 -18.59
CA GLY A 187 11.10 -8.56 -17.98
C GLY A 187 10.72 -10.00 -18.32
N LEU A 188 9.45 -10.38 -18.19
CA LEU A 188 8.98 -11.73 -18.51
C LEU A 188 9.10 -12.06 -20.00
N ILE A 189 8.88 -11.07 -20.89
CA ILE A 189 9.17 -11.23 -22.33
C ILE A 189 10.66 -11.48 -22.54
N CYS A 190 11.56 -10.71 -21.89
CA CYS A 190 13.00 -10.97 -21.95
C CYS A 190 13.35 -12.39 -21.48
N ASN A 191 12.71 -12.90 -20.41
CA ASN A 191 12.93 -14.28 -19.94
C ASN A 191 12.58 -15.34 -21.00
N ALA A 192 11.61 -15.07 -21.87
CA ALA A 192 11.21 -16.00 -22.93
C ALA A 192 12.27 -16.15 -24.03
N PHE A 193 13.15 -15.15 -24.20
CA PHE A 193 14.23 -15.15 -25.20
C PHE A 193 15.61 -15.49 -24.61
N VAL A 194 15.69 -15.91 -23.35
CA VAL A 194 16.97 -16.22 -22.68
C VAL A 194 17.73 -17.35 -23.36
N ASP A 195 17.00 -18.34 -23.88
CA ASP A 195 17.62 -19.52 -24.50
C ASP A 195 18.27 -19.16 -25.85
N ASP A 196 17.77 -18.12 -26.53
CA ASP A 196 18.35 -17.57 -27.77
C ASP A 196 19.43 -16.51 -27.48
N ILE A 197 19.20 -15.66 -26.47
CA ILE A 197 20.05 -14.52 -26.11
C ILE A 197 20.27 -14.52 -24.60
N SER A 198 21.40 -15.08 -24.17
CA SER A 198 21.74 -15.23 -22.74
C SER A 198 21.79 -13.90 -21.97
N GLN A 199 22.14 -12.78 -22.63
CA GLN A 199 22.14 -11.44 -22.03
C GLN A 199 20.75 -10.97 -21.57
N MET A 200 19.67 -11.49 -22.15
CA MET A 200 18.30 -11.17 -21.75
C MET A 200 17.98 -11.60 -20.32
N LEU A 201 18.76 -12.53 -19.75
CA LEU A 201 18.59 -12.97 -18.37
C LEU A 201 18.87 -11.86 -17.36
N ILE A 202 19.92 -11.06 -17.62
CA ILE A 202 20.29 -9.92 -16.77
C ILE A 202 19.20 -8.84 -16.88
N VAL A 203 18.76 -8.55 -18.10
CA VAL A 203 17.70 -7.57 -18.36
C VAL A 203 16.39 -7.98 -17.67
N PHE A 204 16.01 -9.26 -17.76
CA PHE A 204 14.89 -9.83 -17.04
C PHE A 204 15.00 -9.60 -15.53
N ALA A 205 16.14 -9.96 -14.93
CA ALA A 205 16.33 -9.85 -13.48
C ALA A 205 16.20 -8.39 -13.01
N ILE A 206 16.85 -7.44 -13.71
CA ILE A 206 16.78 -6.02 -13.38
C ILE A 206 15.35 -5.49 -13.51
N LEU A 207 14.68 -5.77 -14.62
CA LEU A 207 13.31 -5.29 -14.87
C LEU A 207 12.30 -5.86 -13.87
N LEU A 208 12.43 -7.15 -13.53
CA LEU A 208 11.63 -7.78 -12.49
C LEU A 208 11.90 -7.18 -11.11
N GLY A 209 13.16 -6.83 -10.82
CA GLY A 209 13.55 -6.13 -9.60
C GLY A 209 12.93 -4.73 -9.49
N ILE A 210 13.01 -3.94 -10.56
CA ILE A 210 12.43 -2.59 -10.64
C ILE A 210 10.90 -2.67 -10.45
N GLY A 211 10.22 -3.45 -11.28
CA GLY A 211 8.76 -3.55 -11.24
C GLY A 211 8.24 -4.18 -9.95
N GLY A 212 8.93 -5.21 -9.46
CA GLY A 212 8.58 -5.87 -8.20
C GLY A 212 8.70 -4.95 -7.00
N THR A 213 9.75 -4.13 -6.91
CA THR A 213 9.92 -3.19 -5.80
C THR A 213 8.94 -2.03 -5.85
N ILE A 214 8.79 -1.37 -7.00
CA ILE A 214 7.80 -0.30 -7.19
C ILE A 214 6.39 -0.82 -6.85
N GLY A 215 6.05 -2.04 -7.28
CA GLY A 215 4.74 -2.65 -7.07
C GLY A 215 4.48 -2.95 -5.61
N MET A 216 5.45 -3.53 -4.91
CA MET A 216 5.35 -3.80 -3.48
C MET A 216 5.20 -2.51 -2.66
N ILE A 217 5.97 -1.47 -3.00
CA ILE A 217 5.87 -0.18 -2.31
C ILE A 217 4.49 0.44 -2.53
N ASN A 218 4.02 0.47 -3.78
CA ASN A 218 2.72 1.05 -4.11
C ASN A 218 1.55 0.27 -3.48
N MET A 219 1.63 -1.06 -3.45
CA MET A 219 0.62 -1.93 -2.84
C MET A 219 0.43 -1.61 -1.34
N TYR A 220 1.51 -1.55 -0.57
CA TYR A 220 1.44 -1.25 0.86
C TYR A 220 1.06 0.20 1.14
N TYR A 221 1.51 1.14 0.31
CA TYR A 221 1.12 2.54 0.42
C TYR A 221 -0.40 2.72 0.20
N ILE A 222 -0.96 2.17 -0.88
CA ILE A 222 -2.40 2.22 -1.17
C ILE A 222 -3.20 1.54 -0.05
N LEU A 223 -2.78 0.35 0.40
CA LEU A 223 -3.40 -0.36 1.52
C LEU A 223 -3.50 0.54 2.76
N ALA A 224 -2.42 1.24 3.10
CA ALA A 224 -2.36 2.08 4.29
C ALA A 224 -3.18 3.37 4.15
N VAL A 225 -3.17 4.00 2.97
CA VAL A 225 -3.95 5.21 2.70
C VAL A 225 -5.44 4.87 2.74
N VAL A 226 -5.87 3.85 2.02
CA VAL A 226 -7.27 3.41 1.98
C VAL A 226 -7.73 2.92 3.35
N GLY A 227 -6.93 2.09 4.03
CA GLY A 227 -7.26 1.58 5.36
C GLY A 227 -7.51 2.68 6.38
N LYS A 228 -6.68 3.73 6.40
CA LYS A 228 -6.86 4.89 7.27
C LYS A 228 -8.01 5.79 6.81
N LYS A 229 -8.16 6.04 5.50
CA LYS A 229 -9.25 6.86 4.94
C LYS A 229 -10.63 6.33 5.37
N TYR A 230 -10.85 5.02 5.28
CA TYR A 230 -12.14 4.45 5.62
C TYR A 230 -12.22 3.95 7.07
N ASN A 231 -11.15 4.13 7.85
CA ASN A 231 -11.00 3.64 9.22
C ASN A 231 -11.49 2.18 9.40
N SER A 232 -11.23 1.32 8.40
CA SER A 232 -11.88 0.01 8.30
C SER A 232 -10.89 -1.12 8.54
N MET A 233 -10.98 -1.70 9.74
CA MET A 233 -10.19 -2.87 10.11
C MET A 233 -10.57 -4.10 9.28
N TYR A 234 -11.83 -4.19 8.82
CA TYR A 234 -12.28 -5.26 7.93
C TYR A 234 -11.53 -5.21 6.59
N TYR A 235 -11.45 -4.04 5.95
CA TYR A 235 -10.71 -3.87 4.69
C TYR A 235 -9.23 -4.24 4.84
N VAL A 236 -8.59 -3.81 5.93
CA VAL A 236 -7.17 -4.12 6.20
C VAL A 236 -6.97 -5.62 6.37
N LYS A 237 -7.80 -6.29 7.19
CA LYS A 237 -7.75 -7.75 7.38
C LYS A 237 -7.97 -8.51 6.07
N LEU A 238 -8.96 -8.12 5.30
CA LEU A 238 -9.26 -8.72 4.00
C LEU A 238 -8.08 -8.55 3.02
N SER A 239 -7.45 -7.38 3.03
CA SER A 239 -6.27 -7.11 2.20
C SER A 239 -5.11 -8.02 2.54
N ILE A 240 -4.77 -8.15 3.82
CA ILE A 240 -3.68 -9.03 4.29
C ILE A 240 -3.97 -10.47 3.90
N PHE A 241 -5.21 -10.92 4.13
CA PHE A 241 -5.64 -12.27 3.79
C PHE A 241 -5.50 -12.54 2.29
N LEU A 242 -6.03 -11.66 1.44
CA LEU A 242 -5.98 -11.83 -0.01
C LEU A 242 -4.55 -11.71 -0.57
N ILE A 243 -3.75 -10.75 -0.11
CA ILE A 243 -2.34 -10.62 -0.53
C ILE A 243 -1.55 -11.87 -0.14
N GLY A 244 -1.75 -12.37 1.08
CA GLY A 244 -1.08 -13.58 1.58
C GLY A 244 -1.51 -14.83 0.82
N LEU A 245 -2.82 -15.00 0.58
CA LEU A 245 -3.36 -16.13 -0.18
C LEU A 245 -2.88 -16.09 -1.63
N CYS A 246 -3.08 -14.97 -2.32
CA CYS A 246 -2.76 -14.82 -3.73
C CYS A 246 -1.25 -14.93 -3.98
N GLY A 247 -0.41 -14.22 -3.20
CA GLY A 247 1.05 -14.30 -3.34
C GLY A 247 1.64 -15.63 -2.88
N GLY A 248 1.19 -16.17 -1.75
CA GLY A 248 1.71 -17.41 -1.17
C GLY A 248 1.32 -18.65 -1.97
N VAL A 249 0.04 -18.81 -2.30
CA VAL A 249 -0.45 -19.98 -3.05
C VAL A 249 0.15 -19.99 -4.45
N SER A 250 0.17 -18.85 -5.16
CA SER A 250 0.76 -18.80 -6.50
C SER A 250 2.25 -19.17 -6.48
N GLY A 251 3.03 -18.68 -5.51
CA GLY A 251 4.43 -19.07 -5.36
C GLY A 251 4.63 -20.57 -5.11
N VAL A 252 3.84 -21.17 -4.21
CA VAL A 252 3.95 -22.60 -3.88
C VAL A 252 3.52 -23.48 -5.06
N VAL A 253 2.39 -23.16 -5.70
CA VAL A 253 1.88 -23.92 -6.85
C VAL A 253 2.92 -23.94 -7.96
N ILE A 254 3.50 -22.78 -8.26
CA ILE A 254 4.52 -22.65 -9.31
C ILE A 254 5.75 -23.47 -8.92
N GLY A 255 6.27 -23.29 -7.69
CA GLY A 255 7.41 -24.07 -7.19
C GLY A 255 7.22 -25.58 -7.33
N ASN A 256 6.04 -26.10 -6.95
CA ASN A 256 5.74 -27.53 -7.03
C ASN A 256 5.58 -28.04 -8.47
N VAL A 257 4.82 -27.33 -9.31
CA VAL A 257 4.64 -27.72 -10.73
C VAL A 257 5.99 -27.78 -11.44
N ILE A 258 6.89 -26.84 -11.15
CA ILE A 258 8.21 -26.80 -11.77
C ILE A 258 9.10 -27.96 -11.30
N SER A 259 9.03 -28.38 -10.03
CA SER A 259 9.85 -29.51 -9.54
C SER A 259 9.53 -30.86 -10.20
N SER A 260 8.44 -30.96 -10.97
CA SER A 260 7.95 -32.21 -11.56
C SER A 260 8.14 -32.35 -13.07
N VAL A 261 8.62 -31.32 -13.77
CA VAL A 261 8.67 -31.26 -15.25
C VAL A 261 9.90 -30.46 -15.73
N ASP A 262 10.24 -30.55 -17.02
CA ASP A 262 11.25 -29.73 -17.70
C ASP A 262 11.11 -28.22 -17.36
N THR A 263 12.06 -27.73 -16.55
CA THR A 263 11.99 -26.45 -15.86
C THR A 263 12.13 -25.25 -16.80
N ALA A 264 12.88 -25.41 -17.90
CA ALA A 264 13.14 -24.33 -18.86
C ALA A 264 11.91 -24.02 -19.72
N ARG A 265 11.30 -25.05 -20.34
CA ARG A 265 10.10 -24.88 -21.19
C ARG A 265 8.91 -24.34 -20.41
N LEU A 266 8.70 -24.83 -19.18
CA LEU A 266 7.64 -24.31 -18.30
C LEU A 266 7.86 -22.86 -17.92
N SER A 267 9.11 -22.45 -17.64
CA SER A 267 9.44 -21.06 -17.34
C SER A 267 9.06 -20.14 -18.50
N THR A 268 9.40 -20.53 -19.74
CA THR A 268 9.07 -19.77 -20.95
C THR A 268 7.56 -19.67 -21.17
N ILE A 269 6.82 -20.79 -21.09
CA ILE A 269 5.35 -20.79 -21.25
C ILE A 269 4.68 -19.92 -20.17
N THR A 270 5.09 -20.08 -18.91
CA THR A 270 4.55 -19.31 -17.79
C THR A 270 4.83 -17.81 -17.97
N SER A 271 6.00 -17.46 -18.49
CA SER A 271 6.38 -16.07 -18.77
C SER A 271 5.50 -15.44 -19.86
N ILE A 272 5.22 -16.18 -20.94
CA ILE A 272 4.36 -15.72 -22.04
C ILE A 272 2.93 -15.49 -21.54
N VAL A 273 2.36 -16.46 -20.81
CA VAL A 273 1.00 -16.37 -20.26
C VAL A 273 0.90 -15.21 -19.25
N ALA A 274 1.87 -15.09 -18.34
CA ALA A 274 1.89 -13.99 -17.37
C ALA A 274 2.06 -12.63 -18.04
N SER A 275 2.87 -12.54 -19.11
CA SER A 275 3.03 -11.30 -19.89
C SER A 275 1.73 -10.90 -20.58
N ALA A 276 1.02 -11.85 -21.20
CA ALA A 276 -0.27 -11.58 -21.83
C ALA A 276 -1.30 -11.07 -20.81
N PHE A 277 -1.33 -11.67 -19.61
CA PHE A 277 -2.19 -11.20 -18.51
C PHE A 277 -1.82 -9.80 -18.02
N LEU A 278 -0.52 -9.48 -17.91
CA LEU A 278 -0.05 -8.13 -17.54
C LEU A 278 -0.41 -7.08 -18.60
N LEU A 279 -0.33 -7.43 -19.88
CA LEU A 279 -0.76 -6.55 -20.97
C LEU A 279 -2.26 -6.27 -20.89
N MET A 280 -3.07 -7.26 -20.54
CA MET A 280 -4.50 -7.05 -20.27
C MET A 280 -4.72 -6.05 -19.13
N PHE A 281 -3.96 -6.14 -18.03
CA PHE A 281 -4.04 -5.18 -16.93
C PHE A 281 -3.60 -3.76 -17.34
N LEU A 282 -2.58 -3.64 -18.18
CA LEU A 282 -2.15 -2.35 -18.74
C LEU A 282 -3.24 -1.72 -19.62
N ILE A 283 -3.90 -2.52 -20.46
CA ILE A 283 -5.03 -2.07 -21.29
C ILE A 283 -6.22 -1.66 -20.43
N LEU A 284 -6.48 -2.38 -19.33
CA LEU A 284 -7.59 -2.08 -18.43
C LEU A 284 -7.27 -0.89 -17.50
N SER A 285 -6.00 -0.55 -17.30
CA SER A 285 -5.55 0.50 -16.37
C SER A 285 -6.28 1.84 -16.52
N PRO A 286 -6.46 2.43 -17.73
CA PRO A 286 -7.20 3.68 -17.88
C PRO A 286 -8.64 3.61 -17.34
N SER A 287 -9.29 2.44 -17.44
CA SER A 287 -10.64 2.23 -16.91
C SER A 287 -10.65 2.10 -15.38
N LEU A 288 -9.65 1.40 -14.81
CA LEU A 288 -9.46 1.26 -13.37
C LEU A 288 -9.17 2.62 -12.73
N VAL A 289 -8.34 3.43 -13.38
CA VAL A 289 -8.00 4.79 -12.95
C VAL A 289 -9.24 5.68 -12.97
N LYS A 290 -10.04 5.68 -14.04
CA LYS A 290 -11.29 6.46 -14.07
C LYS A 290 -12.27 6.04 -12.97
N ALA A 291 -12.39 4.75 -12.71
CA ALA A 291 -13.22 4.22 -11.62
C ALA A 291 -12.69 4.63 -10.23
N GLN A 292 -11.37 4.78 -10.09
CA GLN A 292 -10.72 5.18 -8.84
C GLN A 292 -10.65 6.69 -8.63
N GLN A 293 -10.56 7.50 -9.70
CA GLN A 293 -10.36 8.94 -9.67
C GLN A 293 -11.50 9.71 -8.99
N TYR A 294 -12.68 9.09 -8.90
CA TYR A 294 -13.84 9.61 -8.17
C TYR A 294 -13.79 9.31 -6.66
N ASN A 295 -12.91 8.41 -6.20
CA ASN A 295 -12.85 8.06 -4.79
C ASN A 295 -12.03 9.09 -3.99
N ASP A 296 -12.56 9.48 -2.84
CA ASP A 296 -11.97 10.50 -1.96
C ASP A 296 -10.53 10.19 -1.53
N TRP A 297 -10.19 8.90 -1.38
CA TRP A 297 -8.84 8.48 -0.98
C TRP A 297 -7.76 8.88 -1.99
N VAL A 298 -8.09 9.03 -3.27
CA VAL A 298 -7.14 9.43 -4.33
C VAL A 298 -6.69 10.88 -4.16
N ARG A 299 -7.57 11.74 -3.64
CA ARG A 299 -7.24 13.14 -3.31
C ARG A 299 -6.23 13.19 -2.16
N ASP A 300 -6.45 12.35 -1.16
CA ASP A 300 -5.65 12.35 0.07
C ASP A 300 -4.30 11.63 -0.11
N ALA A 301 -4.17 10.73 -1.10
CA ALA A 301 -2.90 10.07 -1.40
C ALA A 301 -1.77 11.05 -1.77
N GLY A 302 -2.12 12.26 -2.25
CA GLY A 302 -1.19 13.33 -2.59
C GLY A 302 -1.07 14.44 -1.53
N SER A 303 -1.69 14.28 -0.34
CA SER A 303 -1.56 15.20 0.80
C SER A 303 -0.72 14.57 1.91
N THR A 304 -0.14 15.42 2.78
CA THR A 304 0.67 15.00 3.94
C THR A 304 -0.13 14.22 4.97
N GLU A 305 -1.39 14.61 5.16
CA GLU A 305 -2.33 13.96 6.07
C GLU A 305 -3.59 13.48 5.34
N ILE A 306 -4.18 12.42 5.88
CA ILE A 306 -5.52 11.97 5.49
C ILE A 306 -6.49 12.72 6.38
N ASP A 307 -7.09 13.76 5.82
CA ASP A 307 -8.08 14.54 6.53
C ASP A 307 -9.48 13.97 6.22
N ASN A 308 -10.02 13.29 7.23
CA ASN A 308 -11.41 12.84 7.24
C ASN A 308 -12.29 13.80 8.03
N ARG A 309 -11.73 14.86 8.62
CA ARG A 309 -12.57 16.00 8.92
C ARG A 309 -13.05 16.40 7.54
N GLN A 310 -14.34 16.17 7.26
CA GLN A 310 -15.07 16.95 6.27
C GLN A 310 -14.45 18.32 6.42
N LYS A 311 -13.71 18.82 5.41
CA LYS A 311 -13.17 20.18 5.48
C LYS A 311 -14.38 20.96 5.91
N ASP A 312 -14.39 21.39 7.17
CA ASP A 312 -15.55 22.04 7.69
C ASP A 312 -15.49 23.31 6.87
N VAL A 313 -16.28 23.37 5.78
CA VAL A 313 -16.06 24.37 4.73
C VAL A 313 -16.22 25.75 5.38
N PHE A 314 -16.90 25.74 6.53
CA PHE A 314 -17.14 26.76 7.53
C PHE A 314 -15.97 27.07 8.50
N ALA A 315 -14.96 26.22 8.67
CA ALA A 315 -13.85 26.40 9.62
C ALA A 315 -12.99 27.65 9.35
N GLY A 316 -12.96 28.14 8.10
CA GLY A 316 -12.32 29.41 7.77
C GLY A 316 -13.15 30.65 8.13
N TYR A 317 -14.46 30.48 8.39
CA TYR A 317 -15.42 31.58 8.44
C TYR A 317 -15.87 31.96 9.87
N HIS A 318 -15.26 31.36 10.90
CA HIS A 318 -15.53 31.67 12.32
C HIS A 318 -17.04 31.73 12.68
N LEU A 319 -17.81 30.81 12.09
CA LEU A 319 -19.22 30.64 12.40
C LEU A 319 -19.38 29.98 13.77
N SER A 320 -20.32 30.49 14.56
CA SER A 320 -20.74 29.83 15.80
C SER A 320 -21.50 28.55 15.46
N LYS A 321 -21.61 27.63 16.44
CA LYS A 321 -22.31 26.36 16.27
C LYS A 321 -23.73 26.52 15.71
N ARG A 322 -24.47 27.53 16.19
CA ARG A 322 -25.84 27.81 15.74
C ARG A 322 -25.92 28.42 14.34
N GLU A 323 -24.99 29.30 14.00
CA GLU A 323 -24.89 29.86 12.63
C GLU A 323 -24.56 28.77 11.61
N LEU A 324 -23.67 27.84 11.99
CA LEU A 324 -23.26 26.71 11.17
C LEU A 324 -24.41 25.71 10.96
N GLU A 325 -25.16 25.37 12.01
CA GLU A 325 -26.38 24.54 11.91
C GLU A 325 -27.39 25.12 10.91
N VAL A 326 -27.65 26.42 10.99
CA VAL A 326 -28.58 27.11 10.09
C VAL A 326 -28.06 27.12 8.65
N CYS A 327 -26.75 27.36 8.43
CA CYS A 327 -26.16 27.32 7.10
C CYS A 327 -26.24 25.94 6.44
N LYS A 328 -25.97 24.86 7.19
CA LYS A 328 -26.07 23.48 6.68
C LYS A 328 -27.48 23.17 6.18
N LEU A 329 -28.49 23.47 6.99
CA LEU A 329 -29.90 23.24 6.61
C LEU A 329 -30.34 24.12 5.42
N LEU A 330 -29.82 25.35 5.29
CA LEU A 330 -30.09 26.20 4.13
C LEU A 330 -29.52 25.61 2.83
N LEU A 331 -28.32 25.04 2.90
CA LEU A 331 -27.65 24.35 1.77
C LEU A 331 -28.36 23.06 1.37
N GLU A 332 -28.97 22.36 2.33
CA GLU A 332 -29.79 21.16 2.10
C GLU A 332 -31.16 21.46 1.46
N GLY A 333 -31.51 22.73 1.26
CA GLY A 333 -32.75 23.11 0.59
C GLY A 333 -33.86 23.60 1.52
N TYR A 334 -33.70 23.51 2.85
CA TYR A 334 -34.74 23.92 3.79
C TYR A 334 -34.95 25.44 3.83
N THR A 335 -36.20 25.83 4.08
CA THR A 335 -36.60 27.22 4.34
C THR A 335 -36.38 27.59 5.80
N LEU A 336 -36.21 28.89 6.11
CA LEU A 336 -36.04 29.37 7.49
C LEU A 336 -37.19 28.90 8.43
N ARG A 337 -38.40 28.72 7.89
CA ARG A 337 -39.57 28.23 8.63
C ARG A 337 -39.46 26.72 8.94
N GLN A 338 -38.97 25.93 8.00
CA GLN A 338 -38.68 24.51 8.25
C GLN A 338 -37.53 24.36 9.26
N ILE A 339 -36.48 25.18 9.12
CA ILE A 339 -35.34 25.20 10.04
C ILE A 339 -35.79 25.55 11.46
N SER A 340 -36.72 26.50 11.63
CA SER A 340 -37.29 26.79 12.96
C SER A 340 -37.98 25.58 13.59
N GLY A 341 -38.65 24.76 12.78
CA GLY A 341 -39.25 23.50 13.23
C GLY A 341 -38.21 22.44 13.57
N ILE A 342 -37.20 22.24 12.72
CA ILE A 342 -36.13 21.25 12.90
C ILE A 342 -35.30 21.55 14.16
N LEU A 343 -34.89 22.81 14.33
CA LEU A 343 -34.05 23.23 15.45
C LEU A 343 -34.86 23.56 16.72
N SER A 344 -36.20 23.48 16.66
CA SER A 344 -37.11 23.82 17.77
C SER A 344 -36.84 25.20 18.39
N ILE A 345 -36.61 26.21 17.54
CA ILE A 345 -36.36 27.60 17.94
C ILE A 345 -37.24 28.55 17.14
N ALA A 346 -37.50 29.76 17.67
CA ALA A 346 -38.33 30.75 16.99
C ALA A 346 -37.76 31.15 15.62
N TYR A 347 -38.65 31.43 14.66
CA TYR A 347 -38.29 31.89 13.31
C TYR A 347 -37.39 33.13 13.34
N SER A 348 -37.68 34.08 14.25
CA SER A 348 -36.85 35.29 14.45
C SER A 348 -35.42 34.96 14.85
N THR A 349 -35.22 33.93 15.68
CA THR A 349 -33.89 33.46 16.10
C THR A 349 -33.13 32.81 14.94
N VAL A 350 -33.80 31.98 14.13
CA VAL A 350 -33.20 31.40 12.92
C VAL A 350 -32.79 32.49 11.93
N ASN A 351 -33.64 33.50 11.73
CA ASN A 351 -33.34 34.63 10.86
C ASN A 351 -32.13 35.45 11.34
N THR A 352 -31.99 35.60 12.67
CA THR A 352 -30.82 36.25 13.28
C THR A 352 -29.54 35.46 13.04
N TYR A 353 -29.57 34.14 13.19
CA TYR A 353 -28.41 33.28 12.87
C TYR A 353 -28.08 33.30 11.37
N CYS A 354 -29.08 33.27 10.49
CA CYS A 354 -28.89 33.38 9.04
C CYS A 354 -28.20 34.69 8.65
N THR A 355 -28.74 35.83 9.11
CA THR A 355 -28.18 37.15 8.81
C THR A 355 -26.78 37.35 9.40
N SER A 356 -26.53 36.88 10.62
CA SER A 356 -25.20 36.93 11.22
C SER A 356 -24.19 36.05 10.47
N ALA A 357 -24.62 34.86 10.03
CA ALA A 357 -23.78 33.99 9.21
C ALA A 357 -23.45 34.62 7.86
N TYR A 358 -24.43 35.20 7.17
CA TYR A 358 -24.23 35.90 5.89
C TYR A 358 -23.22 37.04 6.02
N ARG A 359 -23.32 37.83 7.09
CA ARG A 359 -22.35 38.89 7.39
C ARG A 359 -20.93 38.35 7.61
N LYS A 360 -20.78 37.20 8.30
CA LYS A 360 -19.46 36.58 8.55
C LYS A 360 -18.87 35.93 7.29
N LEU A 361 -19.74 35.49 6.39
CA LEU A 361 -19.39 34.89 5.10
C LEU A 361 -19.19 35.93 3.99
N ASP A 362 -19.44 37.21 4.27
CA ASP A 362 -19.40 38.32 3.31
C ASP A 362 -20.32 38.09 2.09
N ILE A 363 -21.55 37.62 2.36
CA ILE A 363 -22.59 37.36 1.35
C ILE A 363 -23.91 38.02 1.75
N ASN A 364 -24.80 38.20 0.78
CA ASN A 364 -26.10 38.87 0.98
C ASN A 364 -27.31 38.00 0.64
N SER A 365 -27.10 36.83 0.03
CA SER A 365 -28.21 36.03 -0.47
C SER A 365 -28.00 34.52 -0.28
N ARG A 366 -29.12 33.78 -0.27
CA ARG A 366 -29.10 32.32 -0.30
C ARG A 366 -28.46 31.79 -1.57
N ALA A 367 -28.64 32.49 -2.69
CA ALA A 367 -28.00 32.12 -3.96
C ALA A 367 -26.47 32.21 -3.84
N GLU A 368 -25.95 33.29 -3.25
CA GLU A 368 -24.52 33.43 -2.96
C GLU A 368 -24.01 32.36 -1.99
N LEU A 369 -24.78 32.02 -0.95
CA LEU A 369 -24.45 30.89 -0.06
C LEU A 369 -24.27 29.60 -0.87
N MET A 370 -25.19 29.29 -1.78
CA MET A 370 -25.11 28.09 -2.61
C MET A 370 -23.96 28.13 -3.63
N ILE A 371 -23.58 29.32 -4.11
CA ILE A 371 -22.42 29.50 -4.99
C ILE A 371 -21.12 29.30 -4.20
N LEU A 372 -21.01 29.93 -3.03
CA LEU A 372 -19.84 29.87 -2.15
C LEU A 372 -19.55 28.42 -1.70
N PHE A 373 -20.61 27.65 -1.44
CA PHE A 373 -20.53 26.25 -1.02
C PHE A 373 -20.96 25.27 -2.13
N LYS A 374 -20.78 25.63 -3.41
CA LYS A 374 -21.20 24.78 -4.54
C LYS A 374 -20.59 23.38 -4.53
N ASP A 375 -19.36 23.25 -4.03
CA ASP A 375 -18.67 21.97 -3.91
C ASP A 375 -19.25 21.10 -2.78
N TYR A 376 -19.87 21.71 -1.76
CA TYR A 376 -20.60 20.99 -0.69
C TYR A 376 -21.93 20.41 -1.20
N ILE A 377 -22.58 21.05 -2.17
CA ILE A 377 -23.90 20.63 -2.70
C ILE A 377 -23.78 19.48 -3.72
N LYS A 378 -22.59 19.26 -4.29
CA LYS A 378 -22.34 18.22 -5.30
C LYS A 378 -21.95 16.85 -4.72
N GLU A 379 -21.63 16.80 -3.42
CA GLU A 379 -21.51 15.55 -2.65
C GLU A 379 -22.89 15.10 -2.18
#